data_AF-A0A954CJE3-F1
#
_entry.id   AF-A0A954CJE3-F1
#
_cell.length_a   1.000
_cell.length_b   1.000
_cell.length_c   1.000
_cell.angle_alpha   90.00
_cell.angle_beta   90.00
_cell.angle_gamma   90.00
#
_symmetry.space_group_name_H-M   'P 1'
#
loop_
_entity.id
_entity.type
_entity.pdbx_description
1 polymer ?
#
loop_
_entity_poly.entity_id
_entity_poly.type
_entity_poly.pdbx_seq_one_letter_code
_entity_poly.pdbx_strand_id
1 'polypeptide(L)' 'MQEAKDLKESVITQLRTIFDPEIPVNIYELGLIYNIS' A
#
# COMPACT_ATOMS: atom_id res chain seq x y z
N MET A 1 -2.27 -5.72 -20.68
CA MET A 1 -1.46 -6.06 -19.48
C MET A 1 -0.91 -4.84 -18.74
N GLN A 2 -1.10 -3.61 -19.25
CA GLN A 2 -0.62 -2.38 -18.60
C GLN A 2 -1.56 -1.92 -17.46
N GLU A 3 -2.89 -1.94 -17.68
CA GLU A 3 -3.89 -1.43 -16.74
C GLU A 3 -3.88 -2.08 -15.34
N ALA A 4 -3.70 -3.41 -15.26
CA ALA A 4 -3.69 -4.11 -13.97
C ALA A 4 -2.47 -3.73 -13.12
N LYS A 5 -1.33 -3.45 -13.78
CA LYS A 5 -0.10 -3.01 -13.11
C LYS A 5 -0.26 -1.57 -12.60
N ASP A 6 -0.86 -0.70 -13.42
CA ASP A 6 -1.13 0.69 -13.09
C ASP A 6 -2.14 0.79 -11.92
N LEU A 7 -3.18 -0.06 -11.90
CA LEU A 7 -4.12 -0.14 -10.78
C LEU A 7 -3.43 -0.57 -9.48
N LYS A 8 -2.59 -1.60 -9.53
CA LYS A 8 -1.84 -2.07 -8.37
C LYS A 8 -0.92 -0.99 -7.80
N GLU A 9 -0.24 -0.24 -8.67
CA GLU A 9 0.61 0.88 -8.25
C GLU A 9 -0.21 2.03 -7.62
N SER A 10 -1.38 2.33 -8.16
CA SER A 10 -2.30 3.33 -7.59
C SER A 10 -2.76 2.93 -6.18
N VAL A 11 -3.15 1.66 -6.00
CA VAL A 11 -3.55 1.11 -4.68
C VAL A 11 -2.39 1.20 -3.68
N ILE A 12 -1.18 0.77 -4.06
CA ILE A 12 0.02 0.85 -3.21
C ILE A 12 0.29 2.31 -2.82
N THR A 13 0.13 3.24 -3.74
CA THR A 13 0.32 4.68 -3.48
C THR A 13 -0.64 5.18 -2.41
N GLN A 14 -1.91 4.79 -2.47
CA GLN A 14 -2.89 5.15 -1.45
C GLN A 14 -2.60 4.51 -0.10
N LEU A 15 -2.20 3.23 -0.08
CA LEU A 15 -1.86 2.52 1.16
C LEU A 15 -0.68 3.16 1.90
N ARG A 16 0.29 3.75 1.18
CA ARG A 16 1.40 4.52 1.76
C ARG A 16 0.98 5.82 2.44
N THR A 17 -0.23 6.30 2.19
CA THR A 17 -0.79 7.49 2.87
C THR A 17 -1.47 7.16 4.20
N ILE A 18 -1.68 5.86 4.49
CA ILE A 18 -2.31 5.39 5.71
C ILE A 18 -1.20 5.04 6.70
N PHE A 19 -1.17 5.76 7.81
CA PHE A 19 -0.19 5.61 8.88
C PHE A 19 -0.77 4.84 10.05
N ASP A 20 0.08 4.08 10.74
CA ASP A 20 -0.26 3.52 12.02
C ASP A 20 -0.41 4.65 13.06
N PRO A 21 -1.45 4.64 13.92
CA PRO A 21 -1.67 5.70 14.90
C PRO A 21 -0.71 5.65 16.09
N GLU A 22 -0.06 4.51 16.35
CA GLU A 22 0.89 4.33 17.46
C GLU A 22 2.32 4.72 17.05
N ILE A 23 2.67 4.52 15.77
CA ILE A 23 4.00 4.85 15.23
C ILE A 23 3.92 5.60 13.89
N PRO A 24 4.79 6.58 13.63
CA PRO A 24 4.75 7.40 12.41
C PRO A 24 5.33 6.65 11.19
N VAL A 25 4.80 5.45 10.89
CA VAL A 25 5.19 4.58 9.77
C VAL A 25 3.92 4.14 9.05
N ASN A 26 3.96 4.03 7.71
CA ASN A 26 2.81 3.60 6.92
C ASN A 26 2.63 2.08 6.92
N ILE A 27 1.38 1.64 6.75
CA ILE A 27 0.99 0.22 6.82
C ILE A 27 1.63 -0.66 5.73
N TYR A 28 2.03 -0.05 4.61
CA TYR A 28 2.69 -0.75 3.51
C TYR A 28 4.15 -1.08 3.87
N GLU A 29 4.87 -0.13 4.45
CA GLU A 29 6.25 -0.32 4.91
C GLU A 29 6.37 -1.18 6.16
N LEU A 30 5.34 -1.19 7.00
CA LEU A 30 5.25 -2.13 8.13
C LEU A 30 5.04 -3.58 7.69
N GLY A 31 4.67 -3.82 6.43
CA GLY A 31 4.42 -5.18 5.94
C GLY A 31 3.14 -5.80 6.50
N LEU A 32 2.16 -5.00 6.92
CA LEU A 32 0.87 -5.48 7.44
C LEU A 32 -0.05 -6.03 6.35
N ILE A 33 0.33 -5.90 5.08
CA ILE A 33 -0.47 -6.33 3.93
C ILE A 33 0.10 -7.64 3.38
N TYR A 34 -0.66 -8.72 3.55
CA TYR A 34 -0.22 -10.07 3.16
C TYR A 34 -0.20 -10.30 1.64
N ASN A 35 -1.14 -9.72 0.90
CA ASN A 35 -1.19 -9.87 -0.56
C ASN A 35 -1.96 -8.71 -1.21
N ILE A 36 -1.55 -8.36 -2.43
CA ILE A 36 -2.27 -7.46 -3.34
C ILE A 36 -2.31 -8.18 -4.70
N SER A 37 -3.42 -8.82 -5.00
CA SER A 37 -3.65 -9.63 -6.21
C SER A 37 -4.39 -8.87 -7.30
#